data_AF-A0A3A6PYM0-F1
#
_entry.id   AF-A0A3A6PYM0-F1
#
_cell.length_a   1.000
_cell.length_b   1.000
_cell.length_c   1.000
_cell.angle_alpha   90.00
_cell.angle_beta   90.00
_cell.angle_gamma   90.00
#
_symmetry.space_group_name_H-M   'P 1'
#
loop_
_entity.id
_entity.type
_entity.pdbx_description
1 polymer ?
#
loop_
_entity_poly.entity_id
_entity_poly.type
_entity_poly.pdbx_seq_one_letter_code
_entity_poly.pdbx_strand_id
1 'polypeptide(L)' 'MSSRDTYEKDSGVGSTRFLKAYLSGLGIVVGLLTMYQSTAGTDAPFVVGAALAAGSAISLVAQLWVTR' A
#
# COMPACT_ATOMS: atom_id res chain seq x y z
N MET A 1 -5.61 -25.32 27.64
CA MET A 1 -5.21 -24.84 26.29
C MET A 1 -4.44 -23.56 26.49
N SER A 2 -3.12 -23.65 26.37
CA SER A 2 -2.17 -22.74 27.01
C SER A 2 -1.37 -22.00 25.93
N SER A 3 -1.65 -20.71 25.81
CA SER A 3 -0.78 -19.61 25.40
C SER A 3 -0.06 -19.63 24.04
N ARG A 4 0.09 -20.77 23.36
CA ARG A 4 0.71 -20.86 22.01
C ARG A 4 -0.25 -20.45 20.90
N ASP A 5 -1.51 -20.89 20.97
CA ASP A 5 -2.54 -20.55 19.96
C ASP A 5 -2.81 -19.04 19.87
N THR A 6 -2.60 -18.31 20.97
CA THR A 6 -2.81 -16.85 21.00
C THR A 6 -1.66 -16.09 20.32
N TYR A 7 -0.41 -16.56 20.44
CA TYR A 7 0.76 -15.92 19.84
C TYR A 7 0.85 -16.10 18.31
N GLU A 8 0.41 -17.23 17.77
CA GLU A 8 0.32 -17.42 16.30
C GLU A 8 -0.80 -16.59 15.68
N LYS A 9 -1.91 -16.37 16.41
CA LYS A 9 -3.02 -15.56 15.91
C LYS A 9 -2.68 -14.07 15.81
N ASP A 10 -1.97 -13.52 16.79
CA ASP A 10 -1.62 -12.09 16.79
C ASP A 10 -0.49 -11.75 15.81
N SER A 11 0.48 -12.64 15.63
CA SER A 11 1.58 -12.45 14.69
C SER A 11 1.12 -12.45 13.22
N GLY A 12 0.14 -13.29 12.86
CA GLY A 12 -0.46 -13.31 11.51
C GLY A 12 -1.26 -12.04 11.19
N VAL A 13 -1.97 -11.48 12.17
CA VAL A 13 -2.75 -10.24 11.99
C VAL A 13 -1.84 -9.02 11.86
N GLY A 14 -0.77 -8.94 12.65
CA GLY A 14 0.26 -7.90 12.52
C GLY A 14 0.98 -7.96 11.17
N SER A 15 1.45 -9.13 10.77
CA SER A 15 2.18 -9.35 9.51
C SER A 15 1.34 -8.97 8.28
N THR A 16 0.05 -9.33 8.28
CA THR A 16 -0.87 -8.99 7.18
C THR A 16 -1.09 -7.47 7.05
N ARG A 17 -1.14 -6.74 8.17
CA ARG A 17 -1.28 -5.27 8.18
C ARG A 17 -0.04 -4.56 7.66
N PHE A 18 1.15 -4.99 8.09
CA PHE A 18 2.41 -4.45 7.58
C PHE A 18 2.58 -4.73 6.08
N LEU A 19 2.20 -5.92 5.62
CA LEU A 19 2.23 -6.26 4.20
C LEU A 19 1.28 -5.38 3.38
N LYS A 20 0.07 -5.13 3.86
CA LYS A 20 -0.87 -4.21 3.18
C LYS A 20 -0.34 -2.78 3.13
N ALA A 21 0.25 -2.28 4.22
CA ALA A 21 0.82 -0.94 4.25
C ALA A 21 2.03 -0.82 3.29
N TYR A 22 2.86 -1.86 3.23
CA TYR A 22 3.98 -1.95 2.29
C TYR A 22 3.51 -1.95 0.83
N LEU A 23 2.50 -2.76 0.49
CA LEU A 23 1.93 -2.80 -0.86
C LEU A 23 1.28 -1.47 -1.26
N SER A 24 0.57 -0.81 -0.34
CA SER A 24 0.04 0.53 -0.57
C SER A 24 1.16 1.55 -0.77
N GLY A 25 2.21 1.53 0.04
CA GLY A 25 3.39 2.38 -0.17
C GLY A 25 4.04 2.17 -1.54
N LEU A 26 4.22 0.91 -1.93
CA LEU A 26 4.76 0.53 -3.24
C LEU A 26 3.89 1.08 -4.38
N GLY A 27 2.57 0.97 -4.27
CA GLY A 27 1.62 1.49 -5.25
C GLY A 27 1.72 3.01 -5.44
N ILE A 28 1.97 3.76 -4.37
CA ILE A 28 2.22 5.22 -4.45
C ILE A 28 3.48 5.50 -5.28
N VAL A 29 4.58 4.83 -4.96
CA VAL A 29 5.87 5.03 -5.65
C VAL A 29 5.76 4.68 -7.13
N VAL A 30 5.12 3.55 -7.46
CA VAL A 30 4.92 3.12 -8.85
C VAL A 30 4.01 4.08 -9.61
N GLY A 31 2.94 4.58 -8.97
CA GLY A 31 2.05 5.58 -9.59
C GLY A 31 2.78 6.88 -9.89
N LEU A 32 3.56 7.40 -8.94
CA LEU A 32 4.39 8.60 -9.12
C LEU A 32 5.46 8.40 -10.20
N LEU A 33 6.13 7.25 -10.22
CA LEU A 33 7.10 6.93 -11.25
C LEU A 33 6.45 6.90 -12.64
N THR A 34 5.27 6.30 -12.76
CA THR A 34 4.51 6.27 -14.03
C THR A 34 4.16 7.68 -14.51
N MET A 35 3.75 8.57 -13.59
CA MET A 35 3.48 9.98 -13.91
C MET A 35 4.75 10.75 -14.29
N TYR A 36 5.86 10.49 -13.60
CA TYR A 36 7.16 11.07 -13.93
C TYR A 36 7.62 10.66 -15.33
N GLN A 37 7.56 9.37 -15.65
CA GLN A 37 7.88 8.84 -16.98
C GLN A 37 6.98 9.47 -18.06
N SER A 38 5.68 9.65 -17.78
CA SER A 38 4.76 10.32 -18.70
C SER A 38 5.17 11.76 -18.98
N THR A 39 5.67 12.46 -17.96
CA THR A 39 6.14 13.85 -18.08
C THR A 39 7.53 13.94 -18.73
N ALA A 40 8.37 12.92 -18.56
CA ALA A 40 9.71 12.81 -19.13
C ALA A 40 9.71 12.44 -20.62
N GLY A 41 8.54 12.36 -21.27
CA GLY A 41 8.41 12.10 -22.71
C GLY A 41 8.38 10.62 -23.09
N THR A 42 8.18 9.70 -22.13
CA THR A 42 7.82 8.30 -22.44
C THR A 42 6.31 8.14 -22.56
N ASP A 43 5.85 7.18 -23.38
CA ASP A 43 4.42 6.85 -23.60
C ASP A 43 3.74 6.18 -22.38
N ALA A 44 4.11 6.58 -21.16
CA ALA A 44 3.52 6.10 -19.94
C ALA A 44 2.16 6.77 -19.70
N PRO A 45 1.12 6.03 -19.28
CA PRO A 45 -0.22 6.58 -19.08
C PRO A 45 -0.31 7.40 -17.78
N PHE A 46 -0.27 8.73 -17.89
CA PHE A 46 -0.33 9.65 -16.74
C PHE A 46 -1.53 9.40 -15.81
N VAL A 47 -2.73 9.28 -16.39
CA VAL A 47 -3.99 9.10 -15.63
C VAL A 47 -3.98 7.80 -14.83
N VAL A 48 -3.40 6.74 -15.39
CA VAL A 48 -3.27 5.44 -14.70
C VAL A 48 -2.31 5.57 -13.53
N GLY A 49 -1.18 6.26 -13.72
CA GLY A 49 -0.23 6.57 -12.63
C GLY A 49 -0.88 7.39 -11.51
N ALA A 50 -1.65 8.42 -11.87
CA ALA A 50 -2.36 9.27 -10.92
C ALA A 50 -3.42 8.49 -10.12
N ALA A 51 -4.24 7.68 -10.79
CA ALA A 51 -5.25 6.85 -10.14
C ALA A 51 -4.61 5.81 -9.21
N LEU A 52 -3.51 5.18 -9.63
CA LEU A 52 -2.78 4.22 -8.81
C LEU A 52 -2.18 4.89 -7.56
N ALA A 53 -1.51 6.04 -7.72
CA ALA A 53 -0.92 6.77 -6.60
C ALA A 53 -2.00 7.23 -5.60
N ALA A 54 -3.08 7.84 -6.09
CA ALA A 54 -4.18 8.31 -5.26
C ALA A 54 -4.90 7.16 -4.54
N GLY A 55 -5.25 6.09 -5.27
CA GLY A 55 -5.91 4.91 -4.69
C GLY A 55 -5.05 4.22 -3.63
N SER A 56 -3.75 4.14 -3.87
CA SER A 56 -2.79 3.56 -2.92
C SER A 56 -2.61 4.44 -1.67
N ALA A 57 -2.59 5.77 -1.83
CA ALA A 57 -2.55 6.71 -0.72
C ALA A 57 -3.82 6.64 0.16
N ILE A 58 -5.00 6.58 -0.47
CA ILE A 58 -6.28 6.40 0.25
C ILE A 58 -6.27 5.08 1.02
N SER A 59 -5.79 4.00 0.39
CA SER A 59 -5.71 2.69 1.03
C SER A 59 -4.76 2.71 2.24
N LEU A 60 -3.61 3.39 2.14
CA LEU A 60 -2.67 3.54 3.24
C LEU A 60 -3.28 4.35 4.39
N VAL A 61 -3.92 5.49 4.09
CA VAL A 61 -4.58 6.33 5.10
C VAL A 61 -5.71 5.55 5.80
N ALA A 62 -6.53 4.82 5.05
CA ALA A 62 -7.59 3.99 5.62
C ALA A 62 -7.02 2.92 6.59
N GLN A 63 -5.89 2.29 6.26
CA GLN A 63 -5.23 1.33 7.14
C GLN A 63 -4.67 2.00 8.42
N LEU A 64 -4.14 3.22 8.31
CA LEU A 64 -3.63 3.99 9.45
C LEU A 64 -4.75 4.49 10.37
N TRP A 65 -5.92 4.81 9.83
CA TRP A 65 -7.08 5.22 10.63
C TRP A 65 -7.70 4.04 11.39
N VAL A 66 -7.74 2.84 10.80
CA VAL A 66 -8.23 1.61 11.46
C VAL A 66 -7.31 1.15 12.61
N THR A 67 -6.08 1.68 12.69
CA THR A 67 -5.11 1.34 13.73
C THR A 67 -5.05 2.34 14.90
N ARG A 68 -5.84 3.42 14.88
CA ARG A 68 -6.10 4.28 16.04
C ARG A 68 -7.29 3.77 16.84
#